data_AF-A0A660YX34-F1
#
_entry.id   AF-A0A660YX34-F1
#
_cell.length_a   1.000
_cell.length_b   1.000
_cell.length_c   1.000
_cell.angle_alpha   90.00
_cell.angle_beta   90.00
_cell.angle_gamma   90.00
#
_symmetry.space_group_name_H-M   'P 1'
#
loop_
_entity.id
_entity.type
_entity.pdbx_description
1 polymer ?
#
loop_
_entity_poly.entity_id
_entity_poly.type
_entity_poly.pdbx_seq_one_letter_code
_entity_poly.pdbx_strand_id
1 'polypeptide(L)'
;AITTLDVGYVLFGDDYKRGELLVNLNREHREAANECSDELADNLFNLLSLLPKMQNHSIRDELVEIIIMPGLIKIINEFDTKNISLKNKVYKKQYKTIIEQSEDFGRIFLIPLMVVYKIIENDFGYIKPIEENNKNNFTDAITSEIEID
;
A
#
# COMPACT_ATOMS: atom_id res chain seq x y z
N ALA A 1 -7.72 -8.98 -7.61
CA ALA A 1 -7.46 -7.57 -7.30
C ALA A 1 -6.22 -7.13 -8.07
N ILE A 2 -6.18 -5.86 -8.50
CA ILE A 2 -4.98 -5.23 -9.05
C ILE A 2 -4.65 -4.09 -8.08
N THR A 3 -3.51 -4.20 -7.40
CA THR A 3 -2.99 -3.19 -6.46
C THR A 3 -1.48 -3.14 -6.59
N THR A 4 -0.89 -1.98 -6.31
CA THR A 4 0.57 -1.84 -6.22
C THR A 4 1.04 -2.16 -4.79
N LEU A 5 2.31 -2.55 -4.66
CA LEU A 5 2.99 -2.72 -3.38
C LEU A 5 3.81 -1.49 -2.97
N ASP A 6 3.77 -0.42 -3.76
CA ASP A 6 4.42 0.85 -3.43
C ASP A 6 3.60 1.57 -2.35
N VAL A 7 4.03 1.42 -1.10
CA VAL A 7 3.32 1.91 0.09
C VAL A 7 3.17 3.43 0.04
N GLY A 8 4.21 4.14 -0.41
CA GLY A 8 4.19 5.59 -0.60
C GLY A 8 3.17 6.04 -1.63
N TYR A 9 3.05 5.32 -2.76
CA TYR A 9 2.01 5.60 -3.76
C TYR A 9 0.60 5.35 -3.23
N VAL A 10 0.38 4.26 -2.49
CA VAL A 10 -0.94 3.96 -1.92
C VAL A 10 -1.38 5.02 -0.91
N LEU A 11 -0.44 5.64 -0.22
CA LEU A 11 -0.72 6.69 0.75
C LEU A 11 -0.90 8.07 0.11
N PHE A 12 -0.05 8.42 -0.84
CA PHE A 12 0.10 9.79 -1.32
C PHE A 12 -0.15 9.97 -2.83
N GLY A 13 -0.29 8.89 -3.59
CA GLY A 13 -0.36 8.94 -5.06
C GLY A 13 0.91 9.58 -5.64
N ASP A 14 0.73 10.46 -6.64
CA ASP A 14 1.82 11.25 -7.23
C ASP A 14 2.04 12.62 -6.54
N ASP A 15 1.56 12.78 -5.30
CA ASP A 15 1.75 14.00 -4.52
C ASP A 15 3.24 14.23 -4.19
N TYR A 16 3.63 15.50 -4.08
CA TYR A 16 4.94 15.93 -3.60
C TYR A 16 5.39 15.21 -2.31
N LYS A 17 4.46 14.89 -1.41
CA LYS A 17 4.72 14.10 -0.19
C LYS A 17 5.36 12.74 -0.48
N ARG A 18 4.98 12.08 -1.58
CA ARG A 18 5.64 10.82 -2.00
C ARG A 18 7.08 11.08 -2.40
N GLY A 19 7.34 12.18 -3.13
CA GLY A 19 8.69 12.58 -3.52
C GLY A 19 9.60 12.80 -2.31
N GLU A 20 9.12 13.53 -1.30
CA GLU A 20 9.84 13.75 -0.04
C GLU A 20 10.10 12.44 0.71
N LEU A 21 9.08 11.58 0.82
CA LEU A 21 9.22 10.24 1.41
C LEU A 21 10.32 9.43 0.71
N LEU A 22 10.32 9.38 -0.63
CA LEU A 22 11.29 8.64 -1.41
C LEU A 22 12.72 9.15 -1.20
N VAL A 23 12.92 10.46 -1.08
CA VAL A 23 14.25 11.03 -0.78
C VAL A 23 14.75 10.55 0.58
N ASN A 24 13.90 10.60 1.60
CA ASN A 24 14.24 10.14 2.94
C ASN A 24 14.51 8.63 2.97
N LEU A 25 13.63 7.81 2.38
CA LEU A 25 13.82 6.36 2.31
C LEU A 25 15.12 5.99 1.59
N ASN A 26 15.45 6.64 0.47
CA ASN A 26 16.71 6.40 -0.23
C ASN A 26 17.94 6.69 0.66
N ARG A 27 17.85 7.67 1.56
CA ARG A 27 18.90 7.92 2.56
C ARG A 27 18.98 6.76 3.55
N GLU A 28 17.86 6.37 4.15
CA GLU A 28 17.82 5.28 5.14
C GLU A 28 18.31 3.93 4.54
N HIS A 29 17.92 3.62 3.30
CA HIS A 29 18.42 2.44 2.58
C HIS A 29 19.94 2.49 2.39
N ARG A 30 20.49 3.64 2.01
CA ARG A 30 21.93 3.81 1.80
C ARG A 30 22.71 3.69 3.11
N GLU A 31 22.21 4.29 4.19
CA GLU A 31 22.79 4.21 5.53
C GLU A 31 22.79 2.77 6.06
N ALA A 32 21.73 2.02 5.79
CA ALA A 32 21.59 0.62 6.17
C ALA A 32 22.30 -0.37 5.22
N ALA A 33 22.99 0.12 4.17
CA ALA A 33 23.53 -0.69 3.07
C ALA A 33 22.49 -1.68 2.50
N ASN A 34 21.25 -1.23 2.39
CA ASN A 34 20.15 -1.99 1.82
C ASN A 34 20.03 -1.70 0.33
N GLU A 35 20.28 -2.70 -0.50
CA GLU A 35 20.10 -2.58 -1.94
C GLU A 35 18.62 -2.66 -2.29
N CYS A 36 18.09 -1.59 -2.88
CA CYS A 36 16.82 -1.63 -3.58
C CYS A 36 17.06 -2.30 -4.94
N SER A 37 16.20 -3.27 -5.28
CA SER A 37 16.18 -3.93 -6.59
C SER A 37 15.75 -2.94 -7.70
N ASP A 38 15.20 -3.44 -8.80
CA ASP A 38 14.56 -2.65 -9.86
C ASP A 38 13.30 -1.88 -9.40
N GLU A 39 12.96 -1.93 -8.11
CA GLU A 39 11.79 -1.31 -7.49
C GLU A 39 12.17 -0.06 -6.68
N LEU A 40 11.21 0.85 -6.51
CA LEU A 40 11.41 2.07 -5.74
C LEU A 40 11.58 1.81 -4.23
N ALA A 41 12.18 2.79 -3.53
CA ALA A 41 12.44 2.71 -2.10
C ALA A 41 11.17 2.54 -1.24
N ASP A 42 10.00 2.99 -1.72
CA ASP A 42 8.71 2.85 -1.03
C ASP A 42 7.99 1.52 -1.31
N ASN A 43 8.59 0.62 -2.10
CA ASN A 43 8.05 -0.71 -2.34
C ASN A 43 8.07 -1.55 -1.06
N LEU A 44 6.97 -2.24 -0.74
CA LEU A 44 6.82 -3.03 0.48
C LEU A 44 7.96 -4.04 0.67
N PHE A 45 8.43 -4.70 -0.38
CA PHE A 45 9.56 -5.63 -0.27
C PHE A 45 10.83 -4.92 0.21
N ASN A 46 11.17 -3.79 -0.40
CA ASN A 46 12.32 -2.98 -0.02
C ASN A 46 12.20 -2.49 1.42
N LEU A 47 11.02 -2.00 1.83
CA LEU A 47 10.76 -1.56 3.20
C LEU A 47 10.94 -2.70 4.21
N LEU A 48 10.39 -3.89 3.96
CA LEU A 48 10.55 -5.05 4.85
C LEU A 48 12.01 -5.49 4.97
N SER A 49 12.78 -5.39 3.88
CA SER A 49 14.21 -5.70 3.89
C SER A 49 15.05 -4.67 4.66
N LEU A 50 14.56 -3.42 4.75
CA LEU A 50 15.22 -2.30 5.41
C LEU A 50 15.05 -2.36 6.93
N LEU A 51 13.84 -2.63 7.44
CA LEU A 51 13.51 -2.59 8.88
C LEU A 51 14.54 -3.29 9.78
N PRO A 52 15.01 -4.52 9.52
CA PRO A 52 15.98 -5.19 10.38
C PRO A 52 17.39 -4.60 10.31
N LYS A 53 17.69 -3.79 9.28
CA LYS A 53 19.02 -3.19 9.05
C LYS A 53 19.14 -1.75 9.59
N MET A 54 18.01 -1.11 9.90
CA MET A 54 17.98 0.26 10.42
C MET A 54 18.61 0.34 11.81
N GLN A 55 19.60 1.22 11.96
CA GLN A 55 20.26 1.48 13.25
C GLN A 55 19.44 2.43 14.13
N ASN A 56 18.71 3.36 13.52
CA ASN A 56 17.87 4.29 14.26
C ASN A 56 16.48 3.68 14.51
N HIS A 57 16.29 3.11 15.70
CA HIS A 57 15.02 2.49 16.09
C HIS A 57 13.85 3.49 16.16
N SER A 58 14.08 4.76 16.52
CA SER A 58 13.02 5.77 16.55
C SER A 58 12.45 6.02 15.15
N ILE A 59 13.32 6.23 14.16
CA ILE A 59 12.89 6.43 12.76
C ILE A 59 12.24 5.16 12.20
N ARG A 60 12.78 3.98 12.55
CA ARG A 60 12.21 2.70 12.14
C ARG A 60 10.78 2.53 12.66
N ASP A 61 10.54 2.85 13.92
CA ASP A 61 9.22 2.68 14.54
C ASP A 61 8.22 3.71 13.98
N GLU A 62 8.66 4.96 13.76
CA GLU A 62 7.86 5.98 13.03
C GLU A 62 7.52 5.55 11.60
N LEU A 63 8.48 4.98 10.86
CA LEU A 63 8.27 4.47 9.51
C LEU A 63 7.20 3.37 9.51
N VAL A 64 7.21 2.47 10.49
CA VAL A 64 6.20 1.42 10.63
C VAL A 64 4.83 2.01 10.94
N GLU A 65 4.76 2.87 11.94
CA GLU A 65 3.50 3.42 12.45
C GLU A 65 2.80 4.33 11.45
N ILE A 66 3.56 5.20 10.78
CA ILE A 66 3.02 6.28 9.94
C ILE A 66 2.89 5.87 8.46
N ILE A 67 3.77 4.99 7.98
CA ILE A 67 3.86 4.67 6.55
C ILE A 67 3.49 3.21 6.27
N ILE A 68 4.22 2.24 6.82
CA ILE A 68 4.07 0.83 6.45
C ILE A 68 2.70 0.29 6.86
N MET A 69 2.30 0.46 8.11
CA MET A 69 1.03 -0.09 8.59
C MET A 69 -0.19 0.55 7.90
N PRO A 70 -0.30 1.89 7.80
CA PRO A 70 -1.41 2.51 7.07
C PRO A 70 -1.47 2.11 5.59
N GLY A 71 -0.33 2.02 4.90
CA GLY A 71 -0.30 1.62 3.49
C GLY A 71 -0.62 0.13 3.31
N LEU A 72 -0.12 -0.75 4.19
CA LEU A 72 -0.44 -2.18 4.16
C LEU A 72 -1.93 -2.45 4.40
N ILE A 73 -2.56 -1.71 5.32
CA ILE A 73 -4.02 -1.78 5.54
C ILE A 73 -4.76 -1.40 4.25
N LYS A 74 -4.38 -0.30 3.59
CA LYS A 74 -4.99 0.11 2.31
C LYS A 74 -4.80 -0.94 1.22
N ILE A 75 -3.60 -1.51 1.08
CA ILE A 75 -3.30 -2.59 0.11
C ILE A 75 -4.18 -3.82 0.39
N ILE A 76 -4.32 -4.24 1.65
CA ILE A 76 -5.16 -5.40 2.03
C ILE A 76 -6.64 -5.12 1.72
N ASN A 77 -7.12 -3.91 1.99
CA ASN A 77 -8.51 -3.52 1.72
C ASN A 77 -8.87 -3.57 0.23
N GLU A 78 -7.90 -3.48 -0.68
CA GLU A 78 -8.13 -3.64 -2.13
C GLU A 78 -8.55 -5.05 -2.54
N PHE A 79 -8.36 -6.04 -1.66
CA PHE A 79 -8.79 -7.42 -1.88
C PHE A 79 -10.22 -7.71 -1.39
N ASP A 80 -10.91 -6.72 -0.79
CA ASP A 80 -12.33 -6.84 -0.45
C ASP A 80 -13.17 -7.08 -1.72
N THR A 81 -14.09 -8.04 -1.65
CA THR A 81 -14.96 -8.44 -2.77
C THR A 81 -15.76 -7.25 -3.28
N LYS A 82 -16.17 -6.34 -2.39
CA LYS A 82 -16.88 -5.12 -2.76
C LYS A 82 -16.03 -4.21 -3.66
N ASN A 83 -14.78 -3.97 -3.27
CA ASN A 83 -13.83 -3.14 -4.02
C ASN A 83 -13.46 -3.77 -5.37
N ILE A 84 -13.23 -5.09 -5.40
CA ILE A 84 -12.98 -5.84 -6.63
C ILE A 84 -14.18 -5.73 -7.58
N SER A 85 -15.41 -5.87 -7.07
CA SER A 85 -16.63 -5.78 -7.88
C SER A 85 -16.86 -4.38 -8.46
N LEU A 86 -16.55 -3.33 -7.70
CA LEU A 86 -16.69 -1.94 -8.11
C LEU A 86 -15.68 -1.60 -9.21
N LYS A 87 -14.40 -1.96 -9.02
CA LYS A 87 -13.35 -1.79 -10.03
C LYS A 87 -13.69 -2.55 -11.32
N ASN A 88 -14.16 -3.79 -11.21
CA ASN A 88 -14.56 -4.59 -12.37
C ASN A 88 -15.73 -3.96 -13.15
N LYS A 89 -16.67 -3.25 -12.48
CA LYS A 89 -17.72 -2.47 -13.17
C LYS A 89 -17.16 -1.28 -13.94
N VAL A 90 -16.22 -0.52 -13.35
CA VAL A 90 -15.56 0.61 -14.02
C VAL A 90 -14.76 0.15 -15.23
N TYR A 91 -13.95 -0.91 -15.08
CA TYR A 91 -13.17 -1.47 -16.19
C TYR A 91 -14.05 -1.96 -17.34
N LYS A 92 -15.21 -2.58 -17.04
CA LYS A 92 -16.20 -2.95 -18.05
C LYS A 92 -16.83 -1.74 -18.75
N LYS A 93 -17.13 -0.65 -18.03
CA LYS A 93 -17.72 0.61 -18.60
C LYS A 93 -16.73 1.30 -19.55
N GLN A 94 -15.43 1.25 -19.27
CA GLN A 94 -14.40 1.96 -20.04
C GLN A 94 -13.92 1.22 -21.32
N TYR A 95 -14.51 0.06 -21.68
CA TYR A 95 -14.22 -0.72 -22.90
C TYR A 95 -12.74 -0.98 -23.23
N LYS A 96 -11.84 -0.90 -22.25
CA LYS A 96 -10.41 -1.22 -22.44
C LYS A 96 -10.12 -2.61 -21.89
N THR A 97 -10.15 -3.56 -22.82
CA THR A 97 -9.52 -4.89 -22.72
C THR A 97 -10.33 -5.96 -21.98
N ILE A 98 -10.44 -7.13 -22.61
CA ILE A 98 -10.86 -8.38 -21.96
C ILE A 98 -9.78 -8.71 -20.93
N ILE A 99 -9.96 -8.28 -19.68
CA ILE A 99 -9.17 -8.80 -18.56
C ILE A 99 -9.86 -10.12 -18.18
N GLU A 100 -9.36 -11.22 -18.72
CA GLU A 100 -9.75 -12.57 -18.30
C GLU A 100 -9.21 -12.77 -16.86
N GLN A 101 -9.95 -12.26 -15.88
CA GLN A 101 -9.67 -12.52 -14.48
C GLN A 101 -10.22 -13.92 -14.19
N SER A 102 -9.34 -14.85 -13.89
CA SER A 102 -9.74 -16.08 -13.22
C SER A 102 -10.53 -15.70 -11.96
N GLU A 103 -11.73 -16.24 -11.80
CA GLU A 103 -12.57 -15.98 -10.63
C GLU A 103 -11.86 -16.40 -9.32
N ASP A 104 -10.91 -17.33 -9.41
CA ASP A 104 -10.23 -17.95 -8.27
C ASP A 104 -8.92 -17.27 -7.83
N PHE A 105 -8.09 -16.74 -8.74
CA PHE A 105 -6.73 -16.26 -8.38
C PHE A 105 -6.69 -14.80 -7.90
N GLY A 106 -7.80 -14.07 -7.92
CA GLY A 106 -7.85 -12.64 -7.60
C GLY A 106 -7.45 -12.27 -6.16
N ARG A 107 -7.26 -13.25 -5.27
CA ARG A 107 -6.98 -13.08 -3.84
C ARG A 107 -5.76 -13.86 -3.33
N ILE A 108 -4.97 -14.44 -4.22
CA ILE A 108 -3.83 -15.29 -3.81
C ILE A 108 -2.83 -14.56 -2.89
N PHE A 109 -2.69 -13.25 -3.05
CA PHE A 109 -1.81 -12.41 -2.22
C PHE A 109 -2.42 -11.95 -0.90
N LEU A 110 -3.73 -12.11 -0.67
CA LEU A 110 -4.39 -11.62 0.54
C LEU A 110 -3.82 -12.29 1.80
N ILE A 111 -3.73 -13.62 1.79
CA ILE A 111 -3.24 -14.36 2.97
C ILE A 111 -1.79 -14.01 3.30
N PRO A 112 -0.82 -14.01 2.35
CA PRO A 112 0.53 -13.51 2.61
C PRO A 112 0.57 -12.09 3.18
N LEU A 113 -0.20 -11.16 2.63
CA LEU A 113 -0.24 -9.77 3.11
C LEU A 113 -0.80 -9.66 4.53
N MET A 114 -1.83 -10.45 4.87
CA MET A 114 -2.38 -10.52 6.23
C MET A 114 -1.37 -11.09 7.23
N VAL A 115 -0.56 -12.08 6.82
CA VAL A 115 0.51 -12.61 7.66
C VAL A 115 1.57 -11.55 7.91
N VAL A 116 2.01 -10.82 6.88
CA VAL A 116 2.94 -9.70 7.02
C VAL A 116 2.38 -8.64 7.98
N TYR A 117 1.11 -8.26 7.81
CA TYR A 117 0.43 -7.33 8.72
C TYR A 117 0.51 -7.81 10.16
N LYS A 118 0.21 -9.08 10.42
CA LYS A 118 0.15 -9.61 11.78
C LYS A 118 1.53 -9.73 12.44
N ILE A 119 2.57 -10.02 11.65
CA ILE A 119 3.96 -10.01 12.12
C ILE A 119 4.36 -8.60 12.53
N ILE A 120 4.15 -7.60 11.66
CA ILE A 120 4.52 -6.21 11.96
C ILE A 120 3.72 -5.67 13.15
N GLU A 121 2.41 -5.97 13.22
CA GLU A 121 1.56 -5.57 14.35
C GLU A 121 2.10 -6.11 15.68
N ASN A 122 2.50 -7.38 15.71
CA ASN A 122 3.07 -8.00 16.90
C ASN A 122 4.44 -7.43 17.26
N ASP A 123 5.32 -7.28 16.28
CA ASP A 123 6.73 -6.91 16.51
C ASP A 123 6.89 -5.43 16.90
N PHE A 124 6.01 -4.56 16.42
CA PHE A 124 6.06 -3.11 16.69
C PHE A 124 4.95 -2.63 17.64
N GLY A 125 4.10 -3.53 18.15
CA GLY A 125 3.02 -3.17 19.06
C GLY A 125 2.02 -2.18 18.47
N TYR A 126 1.79 -2.24 17.16
CA TYR A 126 0.99 -1.26 16.44
C TYR A 126 -0.46 -1.25 16.96
N ILE A 127 -0.90 -0.09 17.41
CA ILE A 127 -2.29 0.15 17.80
C ILE A 127 -2.94 0.92 16.67
N LYS A 128 -3.92 0.30 15.99
CA LYS A 128 -4.65 0.95 14.90
C LYS A 128 -5.21 2.30 15.38
N PRO A 129 -4.83 3.44 14.76
CA PRO A 129 -5.39 4.73 15.07
C PRO A 129 -6.91 4.70 14.87
N ILE A 130 -7.65 5.37 15.75
CA ILE A 130 -9.08 5.60 15.57
C ILE A 130 -9.21 6.42 14.28
N GLU A 131 -9.84 5.86 13.25
CA GLU A 131 -9.96 6.51 11.94
C GLU A 131 -10.67 7.87 12.07
N GLU A 132 -9.95 8.97 11.87
CA GLU A 132 -10.57 10.19 11.39
C GLU A 132 -10.97 9.94 9.93
N ASN A 133 -12.25 10.18 9.61
CA ASN A 133 -12.85 10.00 8.28
C ASN A 133 -12.11 10.80 7.19
N ASN A 134 -10.96 10.31 6.73
CA ASN A 134 -10.24 10.89 5.61
C ASN A 134 -10.86 10.37 4.31
N LYS A 135 -11.75 11.20 3.74
CA LYS A 135 -12.52 11.03 2.49
C LYS A 135 -11.66 11.02 1.21
N ASN A 136 -10.50 10.39 1.22
CA ASN A 136 -9.62 10.29 0.06
C ASN A 136 -9.31 8.83 -0.28
N ASN A 137 -10.31 7.95 -0.20
CA ASN A 137 -10.17 6.64 -0.81
C ASN A 137 -10.33 6.78 -2.33
N PHE A 138 -9.52 6.02 -3.08
CA PHE A 138 -9.65 5.88 -4.53
C PHE A 138 -11.09 5.55 -4.96
N THR A 139 -11.82 4.80 -4.11
CA THR A 139 -13.25 4.53 -4.29
C THR A 139 -14.10 5.79 -4.26
N ASP A 140 -13.82 6.77 -3.38
CA ASP A 140 -14.62 7.98 -3.23
C ASP A 140 -14.52 8.87 -4.48
N ALA A 141 -13.30 9.03 -5.03
CA ALA A 141 -13.07 9.73 -6.29
C ALA A 141 -13.81 9.07 -7.47
N ILE A 142 -13.89 7.73 -7.47
CA ILE A 142 -14.63 6.97 -8.47
C ILE A 142 -16.15 7.10 -8.27
N THR A 143 -16.65 7.09 -7.03
CA THR A 143 -18.10 7.24 -6.78
C THR A 143 -18.61 8.60 -7.27
N SER A 144 -17.84 9.68 -7.05
CA SER A 144 -18.17 10.99 -7.60
C SER A 144 -18.18 11.02 -9.13
N GLU A 145 -17.33 10.23 -9.80
CA GLU A 145 -17.30 10.16 -11.26
C GLU A 145 -18.46 9.31 -11.83
N ILE A 146 -19.00 8.37 -11.04
CA ILE A 146 -20.16 7.54 -11.41
C ILE A 146 -21.49 8.29 -11.19
N GLU A 147 -21.58 9.19 -10.20
CA GLU A 147 -22.80 9.94 -9.86
C GLU A 147 -23.08 11.17 -10.75
N ILE A 148 -22.12 11.58 -11.59
CA ILE A 148 -22.25 12.76 -12.48
C ILE A 148 -22.86 12.38 -13.86
N ASP A 149 -23.18 11.11 -14.11
CA ASP A 149 -23.96 10.60 -15.25
C ASP A 149 -25.37 10.16 -14.84
#